data_AF-A0A5A8TS46-F1
#
_entry.id   AF-A0A5A8TS46-F1
#
_cell.length_a   1.000
_cell.length_b   1.000
_cell.length_c   1.000
_cell.angle_alpha   90.00
_cell.angle_beta   90.00
_cell.angle_gamma   90.00
#
_symmetry.space_group_name_H-M   'P 1'
#
loop_
_entity.id
_entity.type
_entity.pdbx_description
1 polymer ?
#
loop_
_entity_poly.entity_id
_entity_poly.type
_entity_poly.pdbx_seq_one_letter_code
_entity_poly.pdbx_strand_id
1 'polypeptide(L)'
;ADTNSFTIDSTTGVITSNAAFDFETPTDDGADNVYNLTITASDSASTPITASINFTITITDVVDTFLFNSKTYSPVISADGRTWLDRNLGATQVATSSDDADSFGHFYQWGRPADGHQLRNSAITEDKVGNLVPNHANFITGDGDWTTADIDGALRTAAWSSINGRGICPVGYKVPTTAELETEKDSWTSRNSAGAFAANLKLPNAGSRVDNTISLSPTGLWSTNNSGDNAIFLSVGSSFAALTNLRIGLGASIRCILNTGSNPVPANTATPIIIADQAQTSVAEDATTGTIVGIPFVTTGNPTGFSITAGNTGNAFAINPAGQITINNILDYERTTSYELTITATKANTPDKTAKITITITDVGGDRLFTFKNTQYSPVVSPTGETWLDRNLGARQVATSFDDVNSFGDLYQWGRPTDGHQLRNSSTITTLADSITPNSADFIVS
;
A
#
# COMPACT_ATOMS: atom_id res chain seq x y z
N ALA A 1 28.00 -24.03 -1.00
CA ALA A 1 27.90 -23.03 -2.07
C ALA A 1 27.74 -21.66 -1.39
N ASP A 2 27.63 -20.54 -2.10
CA ASP A 2 27.59 -19.16 -1.53
C ASP A 2 28.90 -18.58 -0.95
N THR A 3 30.00 -19.33 -0.91
CA THR A 3 31.26 -18.91 -0.26
C THR A 3 31.92 -17.67 -0.89
N ASN A 4 31.52 -17.28 -2.10
CA ASN A 4 32.07 -16.11 -2.80
C ASN A 4 31.28 -14.82 -2.53
N SER A 5 30.12 -14.92 -1.88
CA SER A 5 29.24 -13.76 -1.61
C SER A 5 29.65 -13.00 -0.35
N PHE A 6 30.43 -13.65 0.52
CA PHE A 6 30.87 -13.10 1.79
C PHE A 6 32.35 -13.36 2.05
N THR A 7 32.95 -12.52 2.89
CA THR A 7 34.28 -12.70 3.47
C THR A 7 34.17 -12.71 4.98
N ILE A 8 35.00 -13.52 5.66
CA ILE A 8 35.08 -13.55 7.12
C ILE A 8 36.47 -13.11 7.57
N ASP A 9 36.51 -12.18 8.51
CA ASP A 9 37.75 -11.80 9.18
C ASP A 9 38.17 -12.92 10.14
N SER A 10 39.36 -13.50 9.91
CA SER A 10 39.84 -14.67 10.64
C SER A 10 40.17 -14.42 12.12
N THR A 11 40.27 -13.14 12.54
CA THR A 11 40.62 -12.76 13.91
C THR A 11 39.38 -12.37 14.72
N THR A 12 38.43 -11.67 14.09
CA THR A 12 37.25 -11.10 14.73
C THR A 12 35.97 -11.89 14.46
N GLY A 13 35.96 -12.74 13.42
CA GLY A 13 34.78 -13.48 12.97
C GLY A 13 33.73 -12.62 12.27
N VAL A 14 34.04 -11.35 11.98
CA VAL A 14 33.11 -10.44 11.28
C VAL A 14 32.93 -10.90 9.83
N ILE A 15 31.68 -10.99 9.40
CA ILE A 15 31.29 -11.40 8.06
C ILE A 15 30.88 -10.16 7.27
N THR A 16 31.48 -9.97 6.10
CA THR A 16 31.24 -8.82 5.22
C THR A 16 30.73 -9.33 3.89
N SER A 17 29.72 -8.67 3.30
CA SER A 17 29.31 -8.99 1.94
C SER A 17 30.33 -8.47 0.93
N ASN A 18 30.56 -9.23 -0.14
CA ASN A 18 31.50 -8.84 -1.19
C ASN A 18 30.85 -7.94 -2.26
N ALA A 19 29.52 -7.86 -2.27
CA ALA A 19 28.72 -7.04 -3.17
C ALA A 19 27.44 -6.55 -2.46
N ALA A 20 26.73 -5.63 -3.11
CA ALA A 20 25.36 -5.30 -2.75
C ALA A 20 24.42 -6.47 -3.13
N PHE A 21 23.38 -6.69 -2.32
CA PHE A 21 22.32 -7.64 -2.62
C PHE A 21 21.17 -6.95 -3.34
N ASP A 22 20.60 -7.64 -4.30
CA ASP A 22 19.39 -7.27 -5.03
C ASP A 22 18.40 -8.43 -4.83
N PHE A 23 17.24 -8.15 -4.24
CA PHE A 23 16.26 -9.17 -3.88
C PHE A 23 15.60 -9.77 -5.13
N GLU A 24 15.48 -8.97 -6.19
CA GLU A 24 14.90 -9.30 -7.48
C GLU A 24 15.87 -10.09 -8.37
N THR A 25 17.18 -9.93 -8.14
CA THR A 25 18.23 -10.69 -8.83
C THR A 25 19.15 -11.46 -7.85
N PRO A 26 18.59 -12.48 -7.16
CA PRO A 26 19.35 -13.25 -6.18
C PRO A 26 20.55 -13.94 -6.83
N THR A 27 21.68 -13.91 -6.13
CA THR A 27 22.95 -14.51 -6.59
C THR A 27 23.40 -15.70 -5.75
N ASP A 28 22.57 -16.11 -4.79
CA ASP A 28 22.76 -17.34 -4.01
C ASP A 28 22.57 -18.61 -4.85
N ASP A 29 23.09 -19.71 -4.33
CA ASP A 29 22.85 -21.06 -4.85
C ASP A 29 21.42 -21.49 -4.54
N GLY A 30 20.53 -21.30 -5.51
CA GLY A 30 19.10 -21.58 -5.36
C GLY A 30 18.23 -20.44 -5.88
N ALA A 31 18.79 -19.23 -5.98
CA ALA A 31 18.10 -18.00 -6.38
C ALA A 31 16.87 -17.74 -5.50
N ASP A 32 16.96 -18.01 -4.20
CA ASP A 32 15.85 -17.96 -3.24
C ASP A 32 16.03 -16.89 -2.15
N ASN A 33 17.07 -16.04 -2.26
CA ASN A 33 17.43 -15.01 -1.29
C ASN A 33 17.88 -15.57 0.08
N VAL A 34 18.25 -16.86 0.16
CA VAL A 34 18.75 -17.52 1.37
C VAL A 34 20.16 -18.04 1.14
N TYR A 35 21.14 -17.31 1.67
CA TYR A 35 22.55 -17.71 1.61
C TYR A 35 22.88 -18.68 2.74
N ASN A 36 23.34 -19.88 2.39
CA ASN A 36 23.66 -20.96 3.31
C ASN A 36 25.16 -21.03 3.54
N LEU A 37 25.62 -20.65 4.74
CA LEU A 37 27.04 -20.52 5.04
C LEU A 37 27.49 -21.54 6.09
N THR A 38 28.65 -22.16 5.84
CA THR A 38 29.37 -23.00 6.81
C THR A 38 30.66 -22.31 7.21
N ILE A 39 30.75 -21.85 8.46
CA ILE A 39 31.98 -21.30 9.01
C ILE A 39 32.78 -22.45 9.61
N THR A 40 34.07 -22.53 9.30
CA THR A 40 34.99 -23.51 9.88
C THR A 40 36.14 -22.79 10.57
N ALA A 41 36.28 -23.00 11.88
CA ALA A 41 37.46 -22.60 12.63
C ALA A 41 38.45 -23.77 12.65
N SER A 42 39.74 -23.48 12.46
CA SER A 42 40.82 -24.46 12.61
C SER A 42 41.91 -23.93 13.53
N ASP A 43 42.53 -24.81 14.31
CA ASP A 43 43.76 -24.44 15.02
C ASP A 43 44.98 -24.39 14.06
N SER A 44 46.12 -23.97 14.58
CA SER A 44 47.37 -23.80 13.82
C SER A 44 48.32 -25.02 13.92
N ALA A 45 47.80 -26.19 14.31
CA ALA A 45 48.60 -27.40 14.45
C ALA A 45 49.03 -27.99 13.09
N SER A 46 50.06 -28.84 13.07
CA SER A 46 50.50 -29.54 11.86
C SER A 46 49.45 -30.53 11.32
N THR A 47 48.57 -31.01 12.19
CA THR A 47 47.30 -31.67 11.85
C THR A 47 46.18 -30.85 12.48
N PRO A 48 45.59 -29.90 11.75
CA PRO A 48 44.62 -28.97 12.33
C PRO A 48 43.36 -29.68 12.83
N ILE A 49 42.87 -29.29 14.01
CA ILE A 49 41.53 -29.66 14.48
C ILE A 49 40.56 -28.59 14.01
N THR A 50 39.43 -29.00 13.44
CA THR A 50 38.41 -28.09 12.92
C THR A 50 37.09 -28.22 13.67
N ALA A 51 36.36 -27.11 13.78
CA ALA A 51 34.99 -27.05 14.23
C ALA A 51 34.19 -26.18 13.27
N SER A 52 32.98 -26.62 12.91
CA SER A 52 32.14 -25.91 11.94
C SER A 52 30.75 -25.62 12.49
N ILE A 53 30.18 -24.51 12.04
CA ILE A 53 28.78 -24.12 12.29
C ILE A 53 28.12 -23.70 10.98
N ASN A 54 26.84 -24.07 10.82
CA ASN A 54 26.01 -23.63 9.71
C ASN A 54 25.10 -22.50 10.17
N PHE A 55 24.93 -21.48 9.36
CA PHE A 55 23.96 -20.42 9.58
C PHE A 55 23.47 -19.86 8.25
N THR A 56 22.32 -19.18 8.28
CA THR A 56 21.64 -18.67 7.09
C THR A 56 21.56 -17.15 7.14
N ILE A 57 21.83 -16.50 6.01
CA ILE A 57 21.58 -15.07 5.81
C ILE A 57 20.42 -14.96 4.82
N THR A 58 19.31 -14.37 5.25
CA THR A 58 18.16 -14.10 4.38
C THR A 58 18.15 -12.64 3.97
N ILE A 59 18.14 -12.38 2.67
CA ILE A 59 17.96 -11.03 2.13
C ILE A 59 16.46 -10.71 2.15
N THR A 60 16.10 -9.60 2.77
CA THR A 60 14.71 -9.12 2.80
C THR A 60 14.51 -8.08 1.72
N ASP A 61 13.44 -8.25 0.95
CA ASP A 61 12.97 -7.26 -0.04
C ASP A 61 12.76 -5.89 0.61
N VAL A 62 13.32 -4.86 -0.02
CA VAL A 62 12.94 -3.48 0.19
C VAL A 62 12.34 -3.01 -1.11
N VAL A 63 11.10 -2.54 -1.08
CA VAL A 63 10.45 -1.94 -2.26
C VAL A 63 11.31 -0.79 -2.78
N ASP A 64 12.10 -1.08 -3.80
CA ASP A 64 12.99 -0.17 -4.50
C ASP A 64 12.39 0.26 -5.84
N THR A 65 11.28 -0.36 -6.22
CA THR A 65 10.49 0.00 -7.39
C THR A 65 9.51 1.14 -7.10
N PHE A 66 9.21 1.93 -8.13
CA PHE A 66 8.16 2.94 -8.07
C PHE A 66 7.37 3.03 -9.38
N LEU A 67 6.13 3.53 -9.28
CA LEU A 67 5.23 3.70 -10.42
C LEU A 67 5.41 5.08 -11.06
N PHE A 68 5.66 5.12 -12.37
CA PHE A 68 5.65 6.34 -13.17
C PHE A 68 4.98 6.07 -14.51
N ASN A 69 3.97 6.88 -14.86
CA ASN A 69 3.18 6.75 -16.10
C ASN A 69 2.71 5.30 -16.37
N SER A 70 2.18 4.64 -15.35
CA SER A 70 1.69 3.24 -15.41
C SER A 70 2.76 2.19 -15.73
N LYS A 71 4.05 2.52 -15.52
CA LYS A 71 5.17 1.58 -15.60
C LYS A 71 5.91 1.56 -14.27
N THR A 72 6.32 0.37 -13.86
CA THR A 72 7.15 0.17 -12.67
C THR A 72 8.62 0.27 -13.07
N TYR A 73 9.38 1.12 -12.37
CA TYR A 73 10.80 1.34 -12.59
C TYR A 73 11.58 1.04 -11.31
N SER A 74 12.79 0.52 -11.45
CA SER A 74 13.78 0.41 -10.37
C SER A 74 14.96 1.34 -10.63
N PRO A 75 15.62 1.85 -9.57
CA PRO A 75 16.92 2.48 -9.67
C PRO A 75 18.00 1.44 -10.01
N VAL A 76 18.93 1.80 -10.90
CA VAL A 76 20.14 1.01 -11.17
C VAL A 76 21.37 1.89 -10.99
N ILE A 77 22.42 1.35 -10.37
CA ILE A 77 23.68 2.07 -10.20
C ILE A 77 24.62 1.71 -11.36
N SER A 78 25.06 2.72 -12.10
CA SER A 78 26.08 2.58 -13.14
C SER A 78 27.48 2.44 -12.55
N ALA A 79 28.44 2.01 -13.37
CA ALA A 79 29.83 1.83 -12.95
C ALA A 79 30.51 3.13 -12.47
N ASP A 80 29.99 4.30 -12.84
CA ASP A 80 30.45 5.60 -12.34
C ASP A 80 29.83 5.99 -10.98
N GLY A 81 29.01 5.11 -10.39
CA GLY A 81 28.33 5.31 -9.10
C GLY A 81 27.05 6.15 -9.18
N ARG A 82 26.64 6.61 -10.36
CA ARG A 82 25.38 7.36 -10.52
C ARG A 82 24.18 6.42 -10.56
N THR A 83 23.03 6.93 -10.13
CA THR A 83 21.77 6.19 -10.15
C THR A 83 20.96 6.59 -11.38
N TRP A 84 20.48 5.60 -12.12
CA TRP A 84 19.66 5.74 -13.32
C TRP A 84 18.35 4.97 -13.14
N LEU A 85 17.39 5.17 -14.04
CA LEU A 85 16.30 4.22 -14.21
C LEU A 85 16.80 2.96 -14.94
N ASP A 86 16.25 1.80 -14.61
CA ASP A 86 16.66 0.46 -15.10
C ASP A 86 16.43 0.11 -16.59
N ARG A 87 15.34 0.59 -17.25
CA ARG A 87 14.95 0.30 -18.67
C ARG A 87 14.97 1.47 -19.68
N ASN A 88 13.94 1.82 -20.46
CA ASN A 88 13.80 3.11 -21.17
C ASN A 88 12.42 3.73 -20.83
N LEU A 89 12.21 5.06 -20.97
CA LEU A 89 10.89 5.62 -20.62
C LEU A 89 9.84 5.02 -21.57
N GLY A 90 8.78 4.43 -21.01
CA GLY A 90 7.75 3.69 -21.74
C GLY A 90 8.04 2.19 -21.95
N ALA A 91 9.25 1.70 -21.65
CA ALA A 91 9.59 0.28 -21.81
C ALA A 91 8.85 -0.60 -20.78
N THR A 92 8.53 -1.83 -21.15
CA THR A 92 7.83 -2.80 -20.30
C THR A 92 8.77 -3.65 -19.47
N GLN A 93 10.01 -3.86 -19.93
CA GLN A 93 11.02 -4.67 -19.24
C GLN A 93 12.44 -4.07 -19.32
N VAL A 94 13.32 -4.50 -18.42
CA VAL A 94 14.78 -4.33 -18.60
C VAL A 94 15.21 -5.19 -19.77
N ALA A 95 16.13 -4.69 -20.59
CA ALA A 95 16.60 -5.41 -21.78
C ALA A 95 17.16 -6.79 -21.43
N THR A 96 16.63 -7.83 -22.07
CA THR A 96 17.18 -9.19 -22.00
C THR A 96 18.17 -9.49 -23.13
N SER A 97 18.16 -8.66 -24.19
CA SER A 97 19.12 -8.65 -25.29
C SER A 97 19.19 -7.25 -25.88
N SER A 98 20.20 -6.97 -26.73
CA SER A 98 20.29 -5.67 -27.40
C SER A 98 19.10 -5.37 -28.31
N ASP A 99 18.41 -6.39 -28.84
CA ASP A 99 17.30 -6.24 -29.79
C ASP A 99 15.94 -6.55 -29.16
N ASP A 100 15.85 -6.51 -27.82
CA ASP A 100 14.63 -6.72 -27.05
C ASP A 100 13.64 -5.58 -27.25
N ALA A 101 12.63 -5.79 -28.10
CA ALA A 101 11.65 -4.78 -28.47
C ALA A 101 10.85 -4.21 -27.26
N ASP A 102 10.65 -5.02 -26.24
CA ASP A 102 9.91 -4.65 -25.03
C ASP A 102 10.71 -3.69 -24.12
N SER A 103 12.03 -3.66 -24.30
CA SER A 103 12.95 -2.77 -23.58
C SER A 103 13.16 -1.41 -24.25
N PHE A 104 12.73 -1.24 -25.50
CA PHE A 104 13.11 -0.07 -26.30
C PHE A 104 12.51 1.25 -25.80
N GLY A 105 11.34 1.22 -25.17
CA GLY A 105 10.65 2.43 -24.70
C GLY A 105 10.06 3.27 -25.83
N HIS A 106 9.98 4.59 -25.67
CA HIS A 106 9.30 5.53 -26.57
C HIS A 106 10.26 6.50 -27.27
N PHE A 107 9.77 7.20 -28.31
CA PHE A 107 10.54 8.17 -29.10
C PHE A 107 10.08 9.60 -28.87
N TYR A 108 10.78 10.32 -28.00
CA TYR A 108 10.43 11.69 -27.64
C TYR A 108 11.04 12.69 -28.62
N GLN A 109 10.29 13.70 -29.03
CA GLN A 109 10.85 14.87 -29.71
C GLN A 109 11.53 15.77 -28.66
N TRP A 110 12.68 16.33 -28.99
CA TRP A 110 13.53 16.94 -27.98
C TRP A 110 12.85 18.14 -27.31
N GLY A 111 12.79 18.13 -25.97
CA GLY A 111 12.11 19.15 -25.17
C GLY A 111 10.58 19.08 -25.15
N ARG A 112 9.93 18.14 -25.86
CA ARG A 112 8.47 18.03 -25.90
C ARG A 112 7.93 17.25 -24.70
N PRO A 113 6.86 17.71 -24.02
CA PRO A 113 6.16 16.92 -23.00
C PRO A 113 5.58 15.62 -23.58
N ALA A 114 5.40 14.60 -22.74
CA ALA A 114 4.67 13.39 -23.14
C ALA A 114 3.18 13.70 -23.28
N ASP A 115 2.70 13.77 -24.52
CA ASP A 115 1.30 14.04 -24.89
C ASP A 115 0.69 12.91 -25.76
N GLY A 116 1.47 11.85 -26.01
CA GLY A 116 1.11 10.72 -26.85
C GLY A 116 1.93 10.64 -28.15
N HIS A 117 2.62 11.72 -28.55
CA HIS A 117 3.50 11.69 -29.73
C HIS A 117 4.63 10.67 -29.61
N GLN A 118 5.10 10.42 -28.38
CA GLN A 118 6.25 9.57 -28.12
C GLN A 118 5.99 8.09 -28.44
N LEU A 119 4.71 7.69 -28.51
CA LEU A 119 4.36 6.32 -28.82
C LEU A 119 4.93 5.93 -30.19
N ARG A 120 5.50 4.72 -30.28
CA ARG A 120 6.16 4.24 -31.51
C ARG A 120 5.21 4.18 -32.71
N ASN A 121 3.90 4.10 -32.46
CA ASN A 121 2.83 4.02 -33.45
C ASN A 121 1.97 5.30 -33.52
N SER A 122 2.40 6.42 -32.93
CA SER A 122 1.64 7.67 -32.99
C SER A 122 1.48 8.18 -34.43
N ALA A 123 0.34 8.80 -34.71
CA ALA A 123 0.10 9.46 -35.99
C ALA A 123 1.11 10.60 -36.23
N ILE A 124 1.27 11.02 -37.49
CA ILE A 124 2.18 12.09 -37.89
C ILE A 124 1.43 13.34 -38.33
N THR A 125 2.12 14.48 -38.30
CA THR A 125 1.71 15.72 -38.96
C THR A 125 2.95 16.50 -39.40
N GLU A 126 2.83 17.32 -40.43
CA GLU A 126 3.89 18.27 -40.83
C GLU A 126 3.68 19.66 -40.21
N ASP A 127 2.55 19.89 -39.56
CA ASP A 127 2.20 21.18 -38.96
C ASP A 127 2.95 21.40 -37.64
N LYS A 128 3.94 22.32 -37.66
CA LYS A 128 4.59 22.82 -36.44
C LYS A 128 3.61 23.53 -35.53
N VAL A 129 3.83 23.40 -34.23
CA VAL A 129 3.07 24.18 -33.23
C VAL A 129 3.79 25.46 -32.83
N GLY A 130 3.03 26.53 -32.57
CA GLY A 130 3.55 27.81 -32.09
C GLY A 130 3.79 27.92 -30.58
N ASN A 131 3.77 26.80 -29.85
CA ASN A 131 3.91 26.77 -28.39
C ASN A 131 4.59 25.47 -27.93
N LEU A 132 4.91 25.36 -26.63
CA LEU A 132 5.60 24.21 -26.04
C LEU A 132 4.66 23.09 -25.54
N VAL A 133 3.35 23.25 -25.70
CA VAL A 133 2.35 22.27 -25.25
C VAL A 133 1.32 22.07 -26.37
N PRO A 134 1.64 21.20 -27.34
CA PRO A 134 0.72 20.86 -28.43
C PRO A 134 -0.64 20.42 -27.92
N ASN A 135 -1.69 20.76 -28.65
CA ASN A 135 -3.06 20.32 -28.36
C ASN A 135 -3.41 18.97 -29.05
N HIS A 136 -2.41 18.29 -29.60
CA HIS A 136 -2.56 17.00 -30.28
C HIS A 136 -1.37 16.08 -29.98
N ALA A 137 -1.61 14.78 -30.13
CA ALA A 137 -0.61 13.73 -29.89
C ALA A 137 0.19 13.33 -31.15
N ASN A 138 0.02 14.01 -32.29
CA ASN A 138 0.75 13.65 -33.51
C ASN A 138 2.25 13.98 -33.39
N PHE A 139 3.10 13.10 -33.90
CA PHE A 139 4.53 13.31 -34.07
C PHE A 139 4.79 14.26 -35.24
N ILE A 140 5.51 15.35 -35.00
CA ILE A 140 5.67 16.42 -36.00
C ILE A 140 6.90 16.13 -36.88
N THR A 141 6.72 16.01 -38.19
CA THR A 141 7.76 15.60 -39.16
C THR A 141 8.18 16.74 -40.10
N GLY A 142 9.24 16.54 -40.89
CA GLY A 142 9.57 17.37 -42.07
C GLY A 142 10.42 18.61 -41.78
N ASP A 143 10.31 19.22 -40.61
CA ASP A 143 10.72 20.63 -40.47
C ASP A 143 11.79 20.88 -39.36
N GLY A 144 12.46 19.81 -38.92
CA GLY A 144 13.70 19.82 -38.13
C GLY A 144 13.57 20.19 -36.66
N ASP A 145 12.55 20.97 -36.33
CA ASP A 145 12.02 21.19 -35.00
C ASP A 145 10.50 20.93 -35.05
N TRP A 146 9.91 20.55 -33.92
CA TRP A 146 8.48 20.30 -33.77
C TRP A 146 7.70 21.59 -33.43
N THR A 147 8.39 22.66 -33.04
CA THR A 147 7.79 23.94 -32.66
C THR A 147 8.50 25.13 -33.31
N THR A 148 7.79 26.26 -33.42
CA THR A 148 8.38 27.57 -33.72
C THR A 148 8.68 28.42 -32.47
N ALA A 149 8.34 27.94 -31.27
CA ALA A 149 8.65 28.57 -29.99
C ALA A 149 9.99 28.07 -29.43
N ASP A 150 10.60 28.82 -28.52
CA ASP A 150 11.83 28.42 -27.80
C ASP A 150 12.96 27.98 -28.75
N ILE A 151 13.24 28.80 -29.76
CA ILE A 151 14.25 28.52 -30.80
C ILE A 151 15.64 28.27 -30.19
N ASP A 152 15.98 28.95 -29.09
CA ASP A 152 17.24 28.73 -28.36
C ASP A 152 17.22 27.47 -27.48
N GLY A 153 16.07 26.83 -27.29
CA GLY A 153 15.87 25.63 -26.48
C GLY A 153 16.00 25.84 -24.97
N ALA A 154 16.02 27.08 -24.48
CA ALA A 154 16.28 27.36 -23.07
C ALA A 154 15.18 26.82 -22.15
N LEU A 155 13.91 27.02 -22.52
CA LEU A 155 12.77 26.53 -21.74
C LEU A 155 12.67 25.01 -21.80
N ARG A 156 12.93 24.41 -22.96
CA ARG A 156 12.99 22.95 -23.15
C ARG A 156 14.09 22.30 -22.33
N THR A 157 15.28 22.90 -22.31
CA THR A 157 16.40 22.47 -21.46
C THR A 157 16.03 22.53 -19.99
N ALA A 158 15.42 23.63 -19.54
CA ALA A 158 14.97 23.79 -18.16
C ALA A 158 13.90 22.75 -17.77
N ALA A 159 12.94 22.48 -18.66
CA ALA A 159 11.90 21.48 -18.44
C ALA A 159 12.48 20.06 -18.29
N TRP A 160 13.43 19.69 -19.15
CA TRP A 160 14.08 18.37 -19.10
C TRP A 160 15.12 18.22 -17.98
N SER A 161 15.59 19.34 -17.43
CA SER A 161 16.45 19.39 -16.23
C SER A 161 15.65 19.42 -14.93
N SER A 162 14.32 19.57 -14.99
CA SER A 162 13.48 19.70 -13.80
C SER A 162 13.33 18.38 -13.03
N ILE A 163 13.49 18.44 -11.71
CA ILE A 163 13.41 17.29 -10.79
C ILE A 163 12.10 17.22 -10.00
N ASN A 164 11.17 18.15 -10.20
CA ASN A 164 9.92 18.24 -9.43
C ASN A 164 8.79 17.36 -9.99
N GLY A 165 9.09 16.47 -10.94
CA GLY A 165 8.09 15.64 -11.62
C GLY A 165 7.21 16.37 -12.64
N ARG A 166 7.44 17.68 -12.88
CA ARG A 166 6.76 18.45 -13.94
C ARG A 166 7.47 18.35 -15.29
N GLY A 167 8.66 17.74 -15.32
CA GLY A 167 9.40 17.43 -16.54
C GLY A 167 8.98 16.09 -17.15
N ILE A 168 9.82 15.53 -18.02
CA ILE A 168 9.58 14.22 -18.66
C ILE A 168 9.95 13.03 -17.75
N CYS A 169 10.75 13.29 -16.72
CA CYS A 169 11.27 12.29 -15.79
C CYS A 169 10.51 12.30 -14.45
N PRO A 170 10.55 11.19 -13.69
CA PRO A 170 10.00 11.13 -12.33
C PRO A 170 10.60 12.17 -11.39
N VAL A 171 9.93 12.42 -10.25
CA VAL A 171 10.47 13.29 -9.19
C VAL A 171 11.86 12.81 -8.75
N GLY A 172 12.82 13.72 -8.64
CA GLY A 172 14.22 13.45 -8.32
C GLY A 172 15.10 13.07 -9.52
N TYR A 173 14.49 12.68 -10.65
CA TYR A 173 15.19 12.32 -11.87
C TYR A 173 15.10 13.43 -12.91
N LYS A 174 16.10 13.48 -13.79
CA LYS A 174 16.17 14.40 -14.95
C LYS A 174 16.64 13.66 -16.19
N VAL A 175 16.47 14.28 -17.35
CA VAL A 175 17.19 13.83 -18.56
C VAL A 175 18.68 14.07 -18.30
N PRO A 176 19.57 13.14 -18.69
CA PRO A 176 21.00 13.29 -18.46
C PRO A 176 21.59 14.42 -19.30
N THR A 177 22.65 15.04 -18.78
CA THR A 177 23.49 15.98 -19.52
C THR A 177 24.44 15.23 -20.45
N THR A 178 25.02 15.94 -21.41
CA THR A 178 26.07 15.38 -22.28
C THR A 178 27.23 14.81 -21.47
N ALA A 179 27.66 15.48 -20.40
CA ALA A 179 28.78 15.03 -19.57
C ALA A 179 28.46 13.73 -18.79
N GLU A 180 27.22 13.57 -18.31
CA GLU A 180 26.78 12.35 -17.63
C GLU A 180 26.70 11.17 -18.60
N LEU A 181 26.16 11.38 -19.82
CA LEU A 181 26.16 10.35 -20.86
C LEU A 181 27.57 10.00 -21.33
N GLU A 182 28.47 10.98 -21.45
CA GLU A 182 29.86 10.74 -21.81
C GLU A 182 30.56 9.89 -20.75
N THR A 183 30.35 10.19 -19.46
CA THR A 183 30.92 9.41 -18.35
C THR A 183 30.37 7.99 -18.33
N GLU A 184 29.05 7.81 -18.51
CA GLU A 184 28.42 6.50 -18.57
C GLU A 184 28.98 5.68 -19.73
N LYS A 185 28.95 6.26 -20.94
CA LYS A 185 29.57 5.66 -22.14
C LYS A 185 31.02 5.26 -21.85
N ASP A 186 31.74 6.10 -21.08
CA ASP A 186 33.15 5.92 -20.72
C ASP A 186 33.46 4.74 -19.81
N SER A 187 32.47 4.28 -19.07
CA SER A 187 32.59 3.13 -18.19
C SER A 187 32.51 1.77 -18.90
N TRP A 188 32.01 1.73 -20.14
CA TRP A 188 31.76 0.46 -20.84
C TRP A 188 33.05 -0.22 -21.31
N THR A 189 33.07 -1.55 -21.22
CA THR A 189 34.20 -2.38 -21.69
C THR A 189 34.49 -2.21 -23.19
N SER A 190 33.46 -2.00 -24.00
CA SER A 190 33.59 -1.70 -25.43
C SER A 190 32.64 -0.58 -25.87
N ARG A 191 33.10 0.29 -26.77
CA ARG A 191 32.32 1.45 -27.24
C ARG A 191 31.46 1.10 -28.44
N ASN A 192 30.48 0.24 -28.21
CA ASN A 192 29.53 -0.25 -29.20
C ASN A 192 28.28 -0.82 -28.51
N SER A 193 27.31 -1.29 -29.29
CA SER A 193 26.06 -1.85 -28.78
C SER A 193 26.26 -3.04 -27.85
N ALA A 194 27.25 -3.89 -28.10
CA ALA A 194 27.56 -5.02 -27.22
C ALA A 194 28.03 -4.55 -25.83
N GLY A 195 28.89 -3.54 -25.77
CA GLY A 195 29.35 -2.98 -24.50
C GLY A 195 28.26 -2.18 -23.77
N ALA A 196 27.41 -1.48 -24.51
CA ALA A 196 26.26 -0.77 -23.94
C ALA A 196 25.22 -1.71 -23.31
N PHE A 197 24.98 -2.87 -23.92
CA PHE A 197 24.11 -3.90 -23.37
C PHE A 197 24.76 -4.67 -22.20
N ALA A 198 26.09 -4.90 -22.26
CA ALA A 198 26.82 -5.56 -21.18
C ALA A 198 27.02 -4.66 -19.94
N ALA A 199 26.89 -3.34 -20.08
CA ALA A 199 26.95 -2.40 -18.97
C ALA A 199 25.78 -2.56 -18.00
N ASN A 200 25.90 -1.98 -16.79
CA ASN A 200 24.86 -2.02 -15.76
C ASN A 200 23.49 -1.54 -16.27
N LEU A 201 23.48 -0.54 -17.15
CA LEU A 201 22.24 0.04 -17.69
C LEU A 201 21.56 -0.82 -18.77
N LYS A 202 22.23 -1.85 -19.28
CA LYS A 202 21.73 -2.75 -20.34
C LYS A 202 21.04 -2.00 -21.49
N LEU A 203 21.71 -1.01 -22.07
CA LEU A 203 21.08 -0.15 -23.08
C LEU A 203 20.72 -0.96 -24.34
N PRO A 204 19.44 -0.99 -24.75
CA PRO A 204 19.02 -1.71 -25.95
C PRO A 204 19.17 -0.86 -27.21
N ASN A 205 19.13 -1.51 -28.38
CA ASN A 205 19.07 -0.91 -29.71
C ASN A 205 17.66 -0.39 -30.05
N ALA A 206 17.14 0.52 -29.23
CA ALA A 206 15.82 1.14 -29.34
C ALA A 206 15.55 1.95 -30.63
N GLY A 207 16.57 2.28 -31.41
CA GLY A 207 16.50 3.07 -32.63
C GLY A 207 16.29 4.57 -32.43
N SER A 208 15.80 5.21 -33.48
CA SER A 208 15.28 6.58 -33.51
C SER A 208 14.10 6.67 -34.49
N ARG A 209 13.23 7.67 -34.32
CA ARG A 209 12.19 8.00 -35.29
C ARG A 209 12.68 9.13 -36.18
N VAL A 210 12.81 8.85 -37.47
CA VAL A 210 13.22 9.79 -38.50
C VAL A 210 12.03 10.02 -39.42
N ASP A 211 11.38 11.17 -39.25
CA ASP A 211 10.14 11.53 -39.94
C ASP A 211 9.08 10.41 -39.82
N ASN A 212 8.65 9.82 -40.94
CA ASN A 212 7.67 8.74 -40.98
C ASN A 212 8.28 7.33 -40.87
N THR A 213 9.57 7.22 -40.55
CA THR A 213 10.27 5.93 -40.46
C THR A 213 10.89 5.73 -39.09
N ILE A 214 10.90 4.48 -38.61
CA ILE A 214 11.68 4.08 -37.44
C ILE A 214 12.96 3.45 -37.95
N SER A 215 14.10 4.07 -37.65
CA SER A 215 15.40 3.47 -37.89
C SER A 215 15.85 2.73 -36.62
N LEU A 216 16.16 1.45 -36.73
CA LEU A 216 16.67 0.66 -35.60
C LEU A 216 18.17 0.85 -35.36
N SER A 217 18.88 1.59 -36.23
CA SER A 217 20.33 1.80 -36.09
C SER A 217 20.81 3.12 -36.74
N PRO A 218 21.71 3.87 -36.09
CA PRO A 218 22.16 3.68 -34.71
C PRO A 218 21.07 4.12 -33.71
N THR A 219 21.06 3.47 -32.56
CA THR A 219 20.15 3.82 -31.47
C THR A 219 20.70 4.97 -30.66
N GLY A 220 19.84 5.76 -30.00
CA GLY A 220 20.37 6.62 -28.97
C GLY A 220 19.45 7.18 -27.90
N LEU A 221 20.11 7.79 -26.91
CA LEU A 221 19.51 8.46 -25.77
C LEU A 221 19.69 9.96 -25.87
N TRP A 222 18.62 10.70 -25.62
CA TRP A 222 18.70 12.16 -25.56
C TRP A 222 19.49 12.66 -24.36
N SER A 223 20.19 13.78 -24.56
CA SER A 223 20.69 14.63 -23.48
C SER A 223 19.85 15.91 -23.33
N THR A 224 20.07 16.65 -22.24
CA THR A 224 19.49 17.98 -22.03
C THR A 224 20.14 19.09 -22.85
N ASN A 225 21.22 18.81 -23.60
CA ASN A 225 22.00 19.85 -24.28
C ASN A 225 21.56 20.01 -25.74
N ASN A 226 21.46 21.26 -26.19
CA ASN A 226 21.21 21.61 -27.58
C ASN A 226 22.30 22.50 -28.19
N SER A 227 22.35 22.53 -29.51
CA SER A 227 23.28 23.31 -30.32
C SER A 227 22.61 23.67 -31.65
N GLY A 228 22.07 24.90 -31.73
CA GLY A 228 21.25 25.35 -32.86
C GLY A 228 20.02 24.44 -33.05
N ASP A 229 19.78 24.01 -34.28
CA ASP A 229 18.64 23.15 -34.65
C ASP A 229 18.78 21.67 -34.23
N ASN A 230 19.83 21.35 -33.46
CA ASN A 230 20.15 19.99 -33.04
C ASN A 230 20.20 19.88 -31.52
N ALA A 231 19.91 18.69 -31.04
CA ALA A 231 20.18 18.26 -29.68
C ALA A 231 21.28 17.20 -29.67
N ILE A 232 22.02 17.15 -28.56
CA ILE A 232 23.05 16.14 -28.38
C ILE A 232 22.39 14.85 -27.91
N PHE A 233 22.75 13.74 -28.54
CA PHE A 233 22.31 12.40 -28.17
C PHE A 233 23.47 11.41 -28.21
N LEU A 234 23.38 10.39 -27.37
CA LEU A 234 24.31 9.26 -27.37
C LEU A 234 23.91 8.29 -28.48
N SER A 235 24.70 8.20 -29.55
CA SER A 235 24.51 7.29 -30.67
C SER A 235 25.35 6.04 -30.50
N VAL A 236 24.72 4.87 -30.57
CA VAL A 236 25.38 3.56 -30.39
C VAL A 236 25.05 2.66 -31.58
N GLY A 237 26.09 2.15 -32.22
CA GLY A 237 26.03 1.17 -33.30
C GLY A 237 26.88 -0.07 -32.99
N SER A 238 26.91 -1.02 -33.92
CA SER A 238 27.64 -2.29 -33.75
C SER A 238 29.15 -2.14 -33.60
N SER A 239 29.72 -1.03 -34.08
CA SER A 239 31.16 -0.75 -34.04
C SER A 239 31.54 0.60 -33.43
N PHE A 240 30.57 1.36 -32.90
CA PHE A 240 30.83 2.68 -32.34
C PHE A 240 29.84 3.08 -31.25
N ALA A 241 30.27 4.01 -30.39
CA ALA A 241 29.42 4.76 -29.48
C ALA A 241 29.97 6.20 -29.39
N ALA A 242 29.14 7.20 -29.64
CA ALA A 242 29.55 8.60 -29.67
C ALA A 242 28.40 9.54 -29.31
N LEU A 243 28.71 10.65 -28.65
CA LEU A 243 27.79 11.77 -28.46
C LEU A 243 27.83 12.62 -29.74
N THR A 244 26.67 12.80 -30.39
CA THR A 244 26.57 13.52 -31.67
C THR A 244 25.27 14.31 -31.75
N ASN A 245 25.08 15.04 -32.84
CA ASN A 245 23.93 15.89 -33.07
C ASN A 245 22.80 15.13 -33.76
N LEU A 246 21.57 15.30 -33.28
CA LEU A 246 20.34 14.86 -33.94
C LEU A 246 19.37 16.03 -33.97
N ARG A 247 18.69 16.21 -35.11
CA ARG A 247 17.69 17.27 -35.29
C ARG A 247 16.61 17.14 -34.20
N ILE A 248 16.26 18.25 -33.57
CA ILE A 248 15.37 18.32 -32.40
C ILE A 248 13.96 17.75 -32.67
N GLY A 249 13.49 17.87 -33.92
CA GLY A 249 12.22 17.32 -34.38
C GLY A 249 12.21 15.80 -34.57
N LEU A 250 13.37 15.13 -34.51
CA LEU A 250 13.44 13.67 -34.58
C LEU A 250 13.17 13.05 -33.21
N GLY A 251 12.95 11.74 -33.19
CA GLY A 251 12.58 11.00 -32.00
C GLY A 251 13.73 10.13 -31.51
N ALA A 252 14.09 10.23 -30.24
CA ALA A 252 15.02 9.30 -29.59
C ALA A 252 14.51 8.89 -28.21
N SER A 253 15.15 7.87 -27.64
CA SER A 253 14.75 7.33 -26.34
C SER A 253 15.25 8.23 -25.20
N ILE A 254 14.61 8.13 -24.04
CA ILE A 254 15.04 8.84 -22.83
C ILE A 254 15.30 7.82 -21.73
N ARG A 255 16.47 7.96 -21.11
CA ARG A 255 16.81 7.34 -19.84
C ARG A 255 17.11 8.38 -18.80
N CYS A 256 16.29 8.42 -17.75
CA CYS A 256 16.46 9.41 -16.72
C CYS A 256 17.55 9.01 -15.74
N ILE A 257 18.31 10.01 -15.31
CA ILE A 257 19.35 9.92 -14.29
C ILE A 257 18.87 10.65 -13.03
N LEU A 258 19.21 10.12 -11.86
CA LEU A 258 18.96 10.80 -10.60
C LEU A 258 19.90 12.02 -10.49
N ASN A 259 19.35 13.19 -10.14
CA ASN A 259 20.16 14.40 -9.99
C ASN A 259 21.03 14.32 -8.72
N THR A 260 22.36 14.27 -8.91
CA THR A 260 23.33 14.24 -7.80
C THR A 260 23.59 15.65 -7.29
N GLY A 261 23.13 15.93 -6.07
CA GLY A 261 22.98 17.28 -5.48
C GLY A 261 21.70 17.37 -4.64
N SER A 262 20.73 16.52 -4.97
CA SER A 262 19.87 15.82 -4.02
C SER A 262 20.59 14.55 -3.54
N ASN A 263 20.43 14.21 -2.26
CA ASN A 263 20.79 12.92 -1.64
C ASN A 263 20.43 11.73 -2.56
N PRO A 264 21.13 10.56 -2.50
CA PRO A 264 20.83 9.44 -3.38
C PRO A 264 19.38 9.00 -3.12
N VAL A 265 18.60 8.98 -4.21
CA VAL A 265 17.16 8.78 -4.26
C VAL A 265 16.42 9.89 -3.47
N PRO A 266 15.30 10.48 -3.95
CA PRO A 266 14.26 10.78 -2.99
C PRO A 266 13.89 9.41 -2.43
N ALA A 267 14.53 8.99 -1.33
CA ALA A 267 13.93 7.97 -0.50
C ALA A 267 12.48 8.40 -0.44
N ASN A 268 11.59 7.53 -0.89
CA ASN A 268 10.26 7.63 -0.38
C ASN A 268 10.45 7.43 1.12
N THR A 269 10.64 8.53 1.85
CA THR A 269 10.67 8.56 3.30
C THR A 269 9.28 8.22 3.84
N ALA A 270 8.30 7.95 2.97
CA ALA A 270 7.31 6.94 3.29
C ALA A 270 7.95 5.56 3.34
N THR A 271 8.64 5.31 4.46
CA THR A 271 8.55 4.03 5.15
C THR A 271 7.15 3.45 4.90
N PRO A 272 7.03 2.29 4.22
CA PRO A 272 5.72 1.73 3.92
C PRO A 272 4.96 1.54 5.23
N ILE A 273 3.68 1.90 5.22
CA ILE A 273 2.82 1.59 6.35
C ILE A 273 2.76 0.07 6.45
N ILE A 274 3.09 -0.48 7.61
CA ILE A 274 2.68 -1.83 7.97
C ILE A 274 1.72 -1.68 9.13
N ILE A 275 0.55 -2.30 9.00
CA ILE A 275 -0.45 -2.42 10.06
C ILE A 275 -0.89 -3.87 10.06
N ALA A 276 -0.93 -4.50 11.23
CA ALA A 276 -1.29 -5.90 11.39
C ALA A 276 -2.67 -6.02 12.06
N ASP A 277 -3.38 -7.09 11.73
CA ASP A 277 -4.62 -7.46 12.42
C ASP A 277 -4.36 -7.61 13.92
N GLN A 278 -5.31 -7.15 14.73
CA GLN A 278 -5.25 -7.32 16.18
C GLN A 278 -6.02 -8.57 16.59
N ALA A 279 -5.61 -9.14 17.73
CA ALA A 279 -6.39 -10.18 18.38
C ALA A 279 -7.80 -9.66 18.70
N GLN A 280 -8.78 -10.57 18.66
CA GLN A 280 -10.16 -10.25 19.05
C GLN A 280 -10.23 -9.74 20.49
N THR A 281 -11.18 -8.85 20.76
CA THR A 281 -11.43 -8.29 22.09
C THR A 281 -12.92 -8.23 22.38
N SER A 282 -13.28 -7.89 23.62
CA SER A 282 -14.67 -7.75 24.05
C SER A 282 -14.89 -6.50 24.89
N VAL A 283 -16.11 -5.98 24.85
CA VAL A 283 -16.55 -4.86 25.69
C VAL A 283 -18.01 -5.08 26.12
N ALA A 284 -18.34 -4.66 27.34
CA ALA A 284 -19.69 -4.71 27.85
C ALA A 284 -20.59 -3.70 27.13
N GLU A 285 -21.87 -4.05 26.92
CA GLU A 285 -22.79 -3.17 26.22
C GLU A 285 -23.12 -1.88 26.99
N ASP A 286 -23.06 -1.93 28.32
CA ASP A 286 -23.30 -0.79 29.20
C ASP A 286 -22.07 0.15 29.34
N ALA A 287 -20.98 -0.18 28.66
CA ALA A 287 -19.77 0.64 28.68
C ALA A 287 -20.04 2.03 28.09
N THR A 288 -19.66 3.07 28.84
CA THR A 288 -19.96 4.46 28.47
C THR A 288 -19.19 4.92 27.23
N THR A 289 -19.75 5.87 26.47
CA THR A 289 -19.05 6.55 25.38
C THR A 289 -17.69 7.10 25.84
N GLY A 290 -16.66 6.92 25.03
CA GLY A 290 -15.27 7.28 25.32
C GLY A 290 -14.45 6.16 25.98
N THR A 291 -15.09 5.06 26.40
CA THR A 291 -14.36 3.89 26.94
C THR A 291 -13.39 3.34 25.90
N ILE A 292 -12.16 3.10 26.32
CA ILE A 292 -11.10 2.51 25.50
C ILE A 292 -11.39 1.03 25.22
N VAL A 293 -11.26 0.63 23.95
CA VAL A 293 -11.47 -0.77 23.53
C VAL A 293 -10.16 -1.31 22.95
N GLY A 294 -9.62 -2.35 23.59
CA GLY A 294 -8.35 -2.97 23.19
C GLY A 294 -7.14 -2.04 23.31
N ILE A 295 -6.08 -2.36 22.58
CA ILE A 295 -4.84 -1.58 22.52
C ILE A 295 -4.76 -0.78 21.21
N PRO A 296 -3.97 0.31 21.14
CA PRO A 296 -3.79 1.04 19.89
C PRO A 296 -3.17 0.16 18.79
N PHE A 297 -3.54 0.40 17.53
CA PHE A 297 -2.89 -0.25 16.39
C PHE A 297 -1.42 0.16 16.31
N VAL A 298 -0.54 -0.84 16.31
CA VAL A 298 0.89 -0.63 16.13
C VAL A 298 1.20 -0.64 14.65
N THR A 299 1.88 0.41 14.19
CA THR A 299 2.26 0.54 12.79
C THR A 299 3.75 0.81 12.64
N THR A 300 4.33 0.33 11.55
CA THR A 300 5.59 0.91 11.06
C THR A 300 5.29 2.07 10.14
N GLY A 301 6.27 2.94 10.00
CA GLY A 301 6.27 3.97 8.98
C GLY A 301 5.42 5.21 9.23
N ASN A 302 4.98 5.46 10.47
CA ASN A 302 4.40 6.71 10.94
C ASN A 302 3.25 7.24 10.04
N PRO A 303 2.07 6.58 10.05
CA PRO A 303 0.91 7.06 9.32
C PRO A 303 0.48 8.46 9.80
N THR A 304 -0.08 9.24 8.88
CA THR A 304 -0.63 10.58 9.17
C THR A 304 -2.06 10.53 9.70
N GLY A 305 -2.74 9.38 9.61
CA GLY A 305 -4.07 9.20 10.16
C GLY A 305 -4.54 7.75 10.21
N PHE A 306 -5.55 7.52 11.04
CA PHE A 306 -6.29 6.27 11.15
C PHE A 306 -7.77 6.55 10.93
N SER A 307 -8.49 5.61 10.31
CA SER A 307 -9.93 5.67 10.13
C SER A 307 -10.56 4.29 10.16
N ILE A 308 -11.83 4.19 10.59
CA ILE A 308 -12.61 2.95 10.47
C ILE A 308 -13.36 3.02 9.14
N THR A 309 -13.03 2.14 8.20
CA THR A 309 -13.54 2.19 6.82
C THR A 309 -14.60 1.13 6.53
N ALA A 310 -14.74 0.10 7.37
CA ALA A 310 -15.79 -0.90 7.26
C ALA A 310 -16.19 -1.47 8.63
N GLY A 311 -17.38 -2.09 8.69
CA GLY A 311 -17.84 -2.85 9.87
C GLY A 311 -18.41 -2.05 11.03
N ASN A 312 -18.35 -0.72 10.99
CA ASN A 312 -18.77 0.16 12.09
C ASN A 312 -20.26 0.55 12.03
N THR A 313 -21.15 -0.44 12.08
CA THR A 313 -22.60 -0.21 12.00
C THR A 313 -23.08 0.71 13.13
N GLY A 314 -23.89 1.72 12.78
CA GLY A 314 -24.40 2.70 13.75
C GLY A 314 -23.35 3.66 14.31
N ASN A 315 -22.16 3.71 13.70
CA ASN A 315 -21.02 4.52 14.19
C ASN A 315 -20.71 4.22 15.67
N ALA A 316 -20.74 2.93 16.02
CA ALA A 316 -20.61 2.43 17.39
C ALA A 316 -19.24 2.74 18.00
N PHE A 317 -18.19 2.74 17.18
CA PHE A 317 -16.80 2.99 17.60
C PHE A 317 -16.19 4.20 16.89
N ALA A 318 -15.19 4.80 17.52
CA ALA A 318 -14.31 5.81 16.94
C ALA A 318 -12.84 5.40 17.12
N ILE A 319 -11.98 5.86 16.22
CA ILE A 319 -10.52 5.68 16.33
C ILE A 319 -9.84 7.04 16.37
N ASN A 320 -8.90 7.21 17.30
CA ASN A 320 -8.15 8.46 17.42
C ASN A 320 -6.85 8.44 16.57
N PRO A 321 -6.14 9.58 16.43
CA PRO A 321 -4.91 9.64 15.65
C PRO A 321 -3.75 8.76 16.15
N ALA A 322 -3.80 8.29 17.40
CA ALA A 322 -2.83 7.36 17.96
C ALA A 322 -3.19 5.89 17.66
N GLY A 323 -4.25 5.62 16.88
CA GLY A 323 -4.70 4.28 16.53
C GLY A 323 -5.52 3.60 17.63
N GLN A 324 -5.94 4.32 18.67
CA GLN A 324 -6.75 3.77 19.77
C GLN A 324 -8.24 3.82 19.45
N ILE A 325 -8.91 2.68 19.60
CA ILE A 325 -10.37 2.58 19.47
C ILE A 325 -11.05 2.95 20.79
N THR A 326 -12.17 3.66 20.68
CA THR A 326 -13.08 4.02 21.78
C THR A 326 -14.54 3.80 21.39
N ILE A 327 -15.41 3.64 22.38
CA ILE A 327 -16.87 3.64 22.17
C ILE A 327 -17.32 5.03 21.77
N ASN A 328 -18.09 5.13 20.69
CA ASN A 328 -18.62 6.39 20.17
C ASN A 328 -20.14 6.52 20.36
N ASN A 329 -20.88 5.40 20.36
CA ASN A 329 -22.31 5.37 20.63
C ASN A 329 -22.65 4.22 21.58
N ILE A 330 -23.83 4.31 22.20
CA ILE A 330 -24.39 3.26 23.07
C ILE A 330 -24.42 1.92 22.32
N LEU A 331 -23.90 0.89 22.97
CA LEU A 331 -23.92 -0.49 22.48
C LEU A 331 -25.19 -1.18 22.97
N ASP A 332 -25.65 -2.19 22.23
CA ASP A 332 -26.86 -2.98 22.53
C ASP A 332 -26.57 -4.38 21.99
N TYR A 333 -26.32 -5.32 22.91
CA TYR A 333 -25.96 -6.70 22.63
C TYR A 333 -27.06 -7.40 21.81
N GLU A 334 -28.33 -7.23 22.19
CA GLU A 334 -29.44 -7.86 21.49
C GLU A 334 -29.63 -7.33 20.07
N ARG A 335 -29.12 -6.13 19.77
CA ARG A 335 -29.13 -5.59 18.41
C ARG A 335 -27.92 -6.04 17.60
N THR A 336 -26.72 -5.96 18.19
CA THR A 336 -25.46 -6.29 17.51
C THR A 336 -24.48 -6.93 18.48
N THR A 337 -24.29 -8.24 18.35
CA THR A 337 -23.42 -9.03 19.24
C THR A 337 -21.92 -8.91 18.90
N SER A 338 -21.56 -8.48 17.69
CA SER A 338 -20.16 -8.40 17.26
C SER A 338 -19.94 -7.41 16.12
N TYR A 339 -18.75 -6.84 16.06
CA TYR A 339 -18.29 -5.94 15.02
C TYR A 339 -16.95 -6.42 14.45
N GLU A 340 -16.86 -6.67 13.13
CA GLU A 340 -15.59 -6.87 12.42
C GLU A 340 -15.18 -5.55 11.77
N LEU A 341 -14.32 -4.77 12.44
CA LEU A 341 -13.89 -3.46 11.96
C LEU A 341 -12.72 -3.59 10.99
N THR A 342 -12.76 -2.85 9.89
CA THR A 342 -11.60 -2.60 9.02
C THR A 342 -11.03 -1.23 9.33
N ILE A 343 -9.78 -1.19 9.76
CA ILE A 343 -9.03 0.02 10.08
C ILE A 343 -8.10 0.34 8.93
N THR A 344 -8.15 1.58 8.43
CA THR A 344 -7.24 2.09 7.40
C THR A 344 -6.26 3.08 8.01
N ALA A 345 -4.97 2.82 7.81
CA ALA A 345 -3.89 3.75 8.09
C ALA A 345 -3.47 4.45 6.78
N THR A 346 -3.38 5.79 6.82
CA THR A 346 -3.10 6.63 5.65
C THR A 346 -1.80 7.42 5.85
N LYS A 347 -1.05 7.63 4.76
CA LYS A 347 0.15 8.46 4.76
C LYS A 347 0.34 9.06 3.37
N ALA A 348 0.60 10.37 3.32
CA ALA A 348 0.86 11.07 2.06
C ALA A 348 1.93 10.35 1.23
N ASN A 349 1.68 10.21 -0.07
CA ASN A 349 2.58 9.56 -1.04
C ASN A 349 2.85 8.06 -0.75
N THR A 350 1.94 7.39 -0.05
CA THR A 350 1.98 5.94 0.21
C THR A 350 0.59 5.35 0.00
N PRO A 351 0.45 4.13 -0.55
CA PRO A 351 -0.84 3.44 -0.57
C PRO A 351 -1.35 3.22 0.85
N ASP A 352 -2.64 3.41 1.04
CA ASP A 352 -3.32 3.08 2.29
C ASP A 352 -3.18 1.59 2.61
N LYS A 353 -3.10 1.27 3.90
CA LYS A 353 -3.03 -0.11 4.38
C LYS A 353 -4.10 -0.36 5.42
N THR A 354 -4.60 -1.59 5.41
CA THR A 354 -5.74 -1.99 6.23
C THR A 354 -5.39 -3.12 7.17
N ALA A 355 -5.98 -3.11 8.37
CA ALA A 355 -5.98 -4.21 9.31
C ALA A 355 -7.38 -4.40 9.89
N LYS A 356 -7.63 -5.58 10.46
CA LYS A 356 -8.91 -5.97 11.03
C LYS A 356 -8.83 -6.17 12.54
N ILE A 357 -9.96 -5.98 13.21
CA ILE A 357 -10.22 -6.39 14.59
C ILE A 357 -11.67 -6.83 14.75
N THR A 358 -11.89 -7.92 15.48
CA THR A 358 -13.23 -8.34 15.91
C THR A 358 -13.47 -7.90 17.35
N ILE A 359 -14.55 -7.14 17.57
CA ILE A 359 -15.00 -6.70 18.89
C ILE A 359 -16.32 -7.41 19.20
N THR A 360 -16.32 -8.24 20.23
CA THR A 360 -17.53 -8.93 20.72
C THR A 360 -18.20 -8.08 21.80
N ILE A 361 -19.52 -7.89 21.72
CA ILE A 361 -20.28 -7.24 22.77
C ILE A 361 -20.67 -8.31 23.79
N THR A 362 -20.44 -8.05 25.08
CA THR A 362 -20.90 -8.93 26.15
C THR A 362 -22.19 -8.37 26.74
N ASP A 363 -23.20 -9.24 26.81
CA ASP A 363 -24.49 -9.03 27.45
C ASP A 363 -24.31 -8.59 28.91
N VAL A 364 -24.96 -7.48 29.27
CA VAL A 364 -25.15 -7.00 30.63
C VAL A 364 -26.65 -7.01 30.92
N GLY A 365 -27.13 -8.14 31.42
CA GLY A 365 -28.54 -8.32 31.75
C GLY A 365 -29.12 -7.20 32.62
N GLY A 366 -30.29 -6.72 32.23
CA GLY A 366 -31.09 -5.72 32.95
C GLY A 366 -31.24 -4.36 32.24
N ASP A 367 -30.58 -4.20 31.11
CA ASP A 367 -30.54 -3.01 30.23
C ASP A 367 -31.81 -2.83 29.36
N ARG A 368 -32.51 -3.93 29.03
CA ARG A 368 -33.82 -3.89 28.36
C ARG A 368 -34.99 -3.97 29.33
N LEU A 369 -35.79 -2.91 29.42
CA LEU A 369 -37.02 -2.93 30.21
C LEU A 369 -38.19 -3.59 29.45
N PHE A 370 -38.72 -4.68 29.99
CA PHE A 370 -39.96 -5.29 29.54
C PHE A 370 -41.16 -4.55 30.13
N THR A 371 -42.10 -4.08 29.29
CA THR A 371 -43.31 -3.41 29.79
C THR A 371 -44.52 -4.35 29.70
N PHE A 372 -45.11 -4.68 30.86
CA PHE A 372 -46.38 -5.39 30.94
C PHE A 372 -47.39 -4.57 31.74
N LYS A 373 -48.53 -4.24 31.10
CA LYS A 373 -49.62 -3.43 31.70
C LYS A 373 -49.11 -2.17 32.41
N ASN A 374 -48.27 -1.40 31.73
CA ASN A 374 -47.65 -0.16 32.22
C ASN A 374 -46.68 -0.32 33.41
N THR A 375 -46.30 -1.55 33.75
CA THR A 375 -45.23 -1.83 34.72
C THR A 375 -43.99 -2.27 33.95
N GLN A 376 -42.84 -1.67 34.27
CA GLN A 376 -41.54 -2.06 33.70
C GLN A 376 -40.88 -3.11 34.58
N TYR A 377 -40.31 -4.12 33.95
CA TYR A 377 -39.58 -5.23 34.54
C TYR A 377 -38.20 -5.30 33.89
N SER A 378 -37.18 -5.60 34.66
CA SER A 378 -35.83 -5.87 34.13
C SER A 378 -35.64 -7.38 33.94
N PRO A 379 -34.96 -7.84 32.87
CA PRO A 379 -34.56 -9.22 32.74
C PRO A 379 -33.44 -9.56 33.72
N VAL A 380 -33.41 -10.80 34.20
CA VAL A 380 -32.34 -11.37 35.04
C VAL A 380 -31.98 -12.75 34.54
N VAL A 381 -30.69 -13.06 34.42
CA VAL A 381 -30.21 -14.37 33.96
C VAL A 381 -29.96 -15.27 35.18
N SER A 382 -30.59 -16.44 35.17
CA SER A 382 -30.42 -17.46 36.20
C SER A 382 -29.11 -18.25 36.00
N PRO A 383 -28.62 -18.99 37.03
CA PRO A 383 -27.43 -19.84 36.87
C PRO A 383 -27.53 -20.93 35.79
N THR A 384 -28.74 -21.25 35.31
CA THR A 384 -28.97 -22.18 34.19
C THR A 384 -28.83 -21.51 32.81
N GLY A 385 -28.61 -20.21 32.76
CA GLY A 385 -28.54 -19.42 31.52
C GLY A 385 -29.90 -18.99 30.98
N GLU A 386 -30.99 -19.29 31.68
CA GLU A 386 -32.34 -18.84 31.31
C GLU A 386 -32.61 -17.41 31.82
N THR A 387 -33.29 -16.60 31.01
CA THR A 387 -33.67 -15.22 31.33
C THR A 387 -35.08 -15.16 31.93
N TRP A 388 -35.20 -14.52 33.09
CA TRP A 388 -36.43 -14.33 33.86
C TRP A 388 -36.73 -12.83 34.05
N LEU A 389 -37.93 -12.47 34.50
CA LEU A 389 -38.20 -11.11 34.98
C LEU A 389 -37.61 -10.94 36.40
N ASP A 390 -37.17 -9.73 36.74
CA ASP A 390 -36.59 -9.37 38.04
C ASP A 390 -37.55 -9.52 39.23
N ARG A 391 -38.86 -9.66 38.98
CA ARG A 391 -39.92 -9.81 39.97
C ARG A 391 -41.17 -10.47 39.38
N ASN A 392 -42.10 -10.90 40.24
CA ASN A 392 -43.40 -11.45 39.83
C ASN A 392 -44.26 -10.40 39.11
N LEU A 393 -45.10 -10.83 38.16
CA LEU A 393 -46.06 -9.95 37.49
C LEU A 393 -47.00 -9.27 38.50
N GLY A 394 -47.16 -7.95 38.40
CA GLY A 394 -47.96 -7.13 39.31
C GLY A 394 -47.20 -6.66 40.57
N ALA A 395 -45.95 -7.08 40.77
CA ALA A 395 -45.16 -6.66 41.92
C ALA A 395 -44.71 -5.20 41.78
N ARG A 396 -44.73 -4.46 42.89
CA ARG A 396 -44.19 -3.09 42.97
C ARG A 396 -42.66 -3.10 43.09
N GLN A 397 -42.17 -4.17 43.72
CA GLN A 397 -40.84 -4.48 44.21
C GLN A 397 -39.99 -5.57 43.54
N VAL A 398 -38.66 -5.44 43.42
CA VAL A 398 -37.78 -6.63 43.47
C VAL A 398 -37.70 -7.07 44.94
N ALA A 399 -37.83 -8.38 45.21
CA ALA A 399 -37.84 -8.90 46.58
C ALA A 399 -36.55 -8.56 47.34
N THR A 400 -36.69 -7.92 48.49
CA THR A 400 -35.57 -7.60 49.39
C THR A 400 -35.43 -8.59 50.55
N SER A 401 -36.45 -9.41 50.79
CA SER A 401 -36.55 -10.46 51.81
C SER A 401 -37.63 -11.46 51.40
N PHE A 402 -37.68 -12.63 52.06
CA PHE A 402 -38.64 -13.69 51.75
C PHE A 402 -40.11 -13.26 51.98
N ASP A 403 -40.36 -12.33 52.89
CA ASP A 403 -41.67 -11.84 53.30
C ASP A 403 -41.99 -10.42 52.78
N ASP A 404 -41.24 -9.94 51.77
CA ASP A 404 -41.47 -8.64 51.15
C ASP A 404 -42.81 -8.59 50.40
N VAL A 405 -43.84 -8.10 51.08
CA VAL A 405 -45.21 -7.99 50.55
C VAL A 405 -45.32 -7.18 49.26
N ASN A 406 -44.38 -6.26 49.00
CA ASN A 406 -44.38 -5.45 47.78
C ASN A 406 -43.85 -6.24 46.56
N SER A 407 -43.21 -7.38 46.79
CA SER A 407 -42.62 -8.25 45.76
C SER A 407 -43.53 -9.40 45.31
N PHE A 408 -44.62 -9.68 46.03
CA PHE A 408 -45.39 -10.91 45.81
C PHE A 408 -46.10 -11.00 44.44
N GLY A 409 -46.44 -9.87 43.83
CA GLY A 409 -47.16 -9.82 42.55
C GLY A 409 -48.64 -10.18 42.63
N ASP A 410 -49.30 -10.32 41.49
CA ASP A 410 -50.71 -10.70 41.34
C ASP A 410 -50.91 -12.23 41.48
N LEU A 411 -52.15 -12.67 41.71
CA LEU A 411 -52.53 -14.07 41.91
C LEU A 411 -53.28 -14.61 40.68
N TYR A 412 -52.62 -15.39 39.83
CA TYR A 412 -53.23 -15.87 38.60
C TYR A 412 -53.90 -17.24 38.76
N GLN A 413 -55.05 -17.44 38.12
CA GLN A 413 -55.64 -18.77 37.97
C GLN A 413 -55.14 -19.43 36.69
N TRP A 414 -54.74 -20.71 36.80
CA TRP A 414 -54.14 -21.45 35.69
C TRP A 414 -55.04 -21.43 34.45
N GLY A 415 -54.51 -20.95 33.31
CA GLY A 415 -55.21 -20.93 32.03
C GLY A 415 -56.26 -19.83 31.86
N ARG A 416 -56.46 -18.94 32.84
CA ARG A 416 -57.42 -17.83 32.77
C ARG A 416 -56.74 -16.53 32.34
N PRO A 417 -57.19 -15.86 31.25
CA PRO A 417 -56.69 -14.53 30.89
C PRO A 417 -56.96 -13.49 31.98
N THR A 418 -56.17 -12.44 32.00
CA THR A 418 -56.39 -11.36 32.97
C THR A 418 -57.65 -10.58 32.64
N ASP A 419 -58.61 -10.59 33.56
CA ASP A 419 -59.87 -9.85 33.50
C ASP A 419 -60.07 -8.97 34.76
N GLY A 420 -59.11 -8.98 35.68
CA GLY A 420 -59.17 -8.29 36.97
C GLY A 420 -59.15 -9.23 38.17
N HIS A 421 -59.45 -10.53 37.98
CA HIS A 421 -59.43 -11.50 39.09
C HIS A 421 -58.08 -11.61 39.77
N GLN A 422 -56.99 -11.41 39.03
CA GLN A 422 -55.65 -11.64 39.53
C GLN A 422 -55.19 -10.62 40.57
N LEU A 423 -55.87 -9.47 40.65
CA LEU A 423 -55.54 -8.46 41.64
C LEU A 423 -55.80 -8.98 43.05
N ARG A 424 -54.88 -8.74 43.98
CA ARG A 424 -54.99 -9.23 45.37
C ARG A 424 -56.22 -8.71 46.13
N ASN A 425 -56.87 -7.67 45.63
CA ASN A 425 -58.07 -7.07 46.19
C ASN A 425 -59.34 -7.43 45.41
N SER A 426 -59.29 -8.41 44.50
CA SER A 426 -60.48 -8.92 43.82
C SER A 426 -61.43 -9.59 44.81
N SER A 427 -62.73 -9.54 44.50
CA SER A 427 -63.72 -10.30 45.26
C SER A 427 -63.57 -11.79 44.96
N THR A 428 -64.09 -12.65 45.84
CA THR A 428 -64.03 -14.10 45.66
C THR A 428 -65.40 -14.69 45.39
N ILE A 429 -65.43 -15.79 44.64
CA ILE A 429 -66.65 -16.56 44.37
C ILE A 429 -66.37 -18.06 44.47
N THR A 430 -67.36 -18.85 44.89
CA THR A 430 -67.28 -20.32 45.01
C THR A 430 -67.98 -21.05 43.87
N THR A 431 -68.50 -20.33 42.88
CA THR A 431 -69.16 -20.92 41.72
C THR A 431 -68.11 -21.12 40.64
N LEU A 432 -67.94 -22.35 40.16
CA LEU A 432 -67.05 -22.66 39.04
C LEU A 432 -67.52 -21.94 37.77
N ALA A 433 -66.56 -21.48 36.97
CA ALA A 433 -66.84 -20.92 35.65
C ALA A 433 -67.10 -22.03 34.62
N ASP A 434 -67.96 -21.74 33.64
CA ASP A 434 -68.25 -22.58 32.49
C ASP A 434 -67.37 -22.28 31.26
N SER A 435 -66.46 -21.30 31.38
CA SER A 435 -65.56 -20.82 30.33
C SER A 435 -64.20 -20.38 30.89
N ILE A 436 -63.16 -20.45 30.07
CA ILE A 436 -61.81 -19.93 30.39
C ILE A 436 -61.76 -18.39 30.42
N THR A 437 -62.80 -17.71 29.93
CA THR A 437 -63.00 -16.26 30.04
C THR A 437 -64.32 -15.98 30.76
N PRO A 438 -64.35 -16.07 32.10
CA PRO A 438 -65.58 -15.83 32.87
C PRO A 438 -66.09 -14.41 32.66
N ASN A 439 -67.41 -14.23 32.75
CA ASN A 439 -68.07 -12.91 32.69
C ASN A 439 -68.04 -12.15 34.04
N SER A 440 -67.19 -12.56 34.98
CA SER A 440 -66.94 -11.92 36.26
C SER A 440 -65.44 -11.76 36.47
N ALA A 441 -65.01 -10.69 37.15
CA ALA A 441 -63.63 -10.50 37.57
C ALA A 441 -63.35 -11.05 38.98
N ASP A 442 -64.24 -11.88 39.53
CA ASP A 442 -64.03 -12.50 40.84
C ASP A 442 -63.03 -13.66 40.77
N PHE A 443 -62.23 -13.82 41.82
CA PHE A 443 -61.31 -14.94 42.00
C PHE A 443 -62.07 -16.18 42.47
N ILE A 444 -61.97 -17.28 41.71
CA ILE A 444 -62.72 -18.52 42.00
C ILE A 444 -61.94 -19.36 43.02
N VAL A 445 -62.56 -19.72 44.15
CA VAL A 445 -61.89 -20.43 45.26
C VAL A 445 -62.40 -21.85 45.53
N SER A 446 -63.32 -22.35 44.69
CA SER A 446 -64.01 -23.63 44.88
C SER A 446 -63.30 -24.84 44.31
#